data_AF-A0ABD1KKS3-F1
#
_entry.id   AF-A0ABD1KKS3-F1
#
_cell.length_a   1.000
_cell.length_b   1.000
_cell.length_c   1.000
_cell.angle_alpha   90.00
_cell.angle_beta   90.00
_cell.angle_gamma   90.00
#
_symmetry.space_group_name_H-M   'P 1'
#
loop_
_entity.id
_entity.type
_entity.pdbx_description
1 polymer ?
#
loop_
_entity_poly.entity_id
_entity_poly.type
_entity_poly.pdbx_seq_one_letter_code
_entity_poly.pdbx_strand_id
1 'polypeptide(L)'
;MPSKPAKYGIKLWVACDAKSSYAWKMQVYTGKPISGGPEKNQGMRVVLDMTEGLRGHNVTCDNFLTSYELGQQLLKRKITMVGTVRKNKPELPPALLASKEREVFSSKFAFTPTTTLVSYLPKKNKNVVLLSTLHRDASISDRVDRKPAIILDYNCNKGGVDNLDNVIGTYSCRRMTARWPLVIFHNIIDVSSYNAFVLWREINPTWMPHKQNKRRVFLEQLGKALVTPLIERSLCSSCESYPSFQVSSST
;
A
#
# COMPACT_ATOMS: atom_id res chain seq x y z
N MET A 1 1.36 6.75 16.92
CA MET A 1 2.54 6.54 16.07
C MET A 1 3.38 7.82 16.05
N PRO A 2 4.49 7.87 16.81
CA PRO A 2 5.24 9.12 17.06
C PRO A 2 5.77 9.85 15.83
N SER A 3 6.14 9.12 14.76
CA SER A 3 6.72 9.67 13.53
C SER A 3 5.73 9.92 12.40
N LYS A 4 4.41 9.73 12.63
CA LYS A 4 3.37 9.97 11.62
C LYS A 4 2.71 11.34 11.84
N PRO A 5 2.24 12.02 10.77
CA PRO A 5 1.56 13.32 10.89
C PRO A 5 0.38 13.29 11.86
N ALA A 6 -0.46 12.24 11.78
CA ALA A 6 -1.47 11.92 12.79
C ALA A 6 -0.87 10.98 13.84
N LYS A 7 -0.66 11.49 15.06
CA LYS A 7 -0.07 10.73 16.17
C LYS A 7 -1.00 9.62 16.69
N TYR A 8 -2.31 9.80 16.58
CA TYR A 8 -3.33 8.85 17.03
C TYR A 8 -4.22 8.44 15.86
N GLY A 9 -4.59 7.16 15.81
CA GLY A 9 -5.42 6.62 14.73
C GLY A 9 -5.43 5.10 14.71
N ILE A 10 -6.26 4.56 13.82
CA ILE A 10 -6.35 3.13 13.55
C ILE A 10 -5.29 2.77 12.52
N LYS A 11 -4.50 1.74 12.79
CA LYS A 11 -3.49 1.25 11.85
C LYS A 11 -4.12 0.20 10.94
N LEU A 12 -3.82 0.29 9.64
CA LEU A 12 -4.17 -0.73 8.66
C LEU A 12 -2.89 -1.27 8.03
N TRP A 13 -2.85 -2.57 7.82
CA TRP A 13 -1.90 -3.23 6.93
C TRP A 13 -2.48 -3.19 5.53
N VAL A 14 -1.68 -2.79 4.55
CA VAL A 14 -2.12 -2.64 3.15
C VAL A 14 -1.08 -3.29 2.26
N ALA A 15 -1.54 -4.13 1.34
CA ALA A 15 -0.77 -4.59 0.20
C ALA A 15 -1.34 -3.91 -1.04
N CYS A 16 -0.48 -3.30 -1.84
CA CYS A 16 -0.89 -2.62 -3.05
C CYS A 16 0.06 -2.94 -4.20
N ASP A 17 -0.44 -2.77 -5.43
CA ASP A 17 0.42 -2.76 -6.60
C ASP A 17 1.40 -1.58 -6.52
N ALA A 18 2.67 -1.81 -6.85
CA ALA A 18 3.73 -0.83 -6.69
C ALA A 18 3.62 0.34 -7.69
N LYS A 19 3.10 0.07 -8.90
CA LYS A 19 3.04 1.04 -10.00
C LYS A 19 1.79 1.91 -9.95
N SER A 20 0.64 1.28 -9.74
CA SER A 20 -0.67 1.93 -9.75
C SER A 20 -1.18 2.33 -8.38
N SER A 21 -0.53 1.86 -7.31
CA SER A 21 -1.02 1.97 -5.93
C SER A 21 -2.41 1.34 -5.70
N TYR A 22 -2.87 0.46 -6.59
CA TYR A 22 -4.12 -0.29 -6.40
C TYR A 22 -4.05 -1.11 -5.11
N ALA A 23 -4.98 -0.87 -4.18
CA ALA A 23 -5.05 -1.64 -2.94
C ALA A 23 -5.59 -3.05 -3.22
N TRP A 24 -4.72 -4.05 -3.10
CA TRP A 24 -5.06 -5.46 -3.27
C TRP A 24 -5.83 -6.01 -2.07
N LYS A 25 -5.26 -5.83 -0.87
CA LYS A 25 -5.81 -6.34 0.39
C LYS A 25 -5.53 -5.35 1.49
N MET A 26 -6.42 -5.29 2.48
CA MET A 26 -6.31 -4.44 3.65
C MET A 26 -6.72 -5.23 4.90
N GLN A 27 -5.97 -5.07 5.99
CA GLN A 27 -6.28 -5.69 7.28
C GLN A 27 -6.15 -4.66 8.41
N VAL A 28 -7.18 -4.55 9.24
CA VAL A 28 -7.15 -3.68 10.43
C VAL A 28 -6.22 -4.28 11.48
N TYR A 29 -5.32 -3.47 12.02
CA TYR A 29 -4.52 -3.86 13.18
C TYR A 29 -5.32 -3.63 14.46
N THR A 30 -5.69 -4.71 15.13
CA THR A 30 -6.54 -4.70 16.34
C THR A 30 -5.77 -4.61 17.64
N GLY A 31 -4.44 -4.49 17.60
CA GLY A 31 -3.61 -4.43 18.81
C GLY A 31 -3.26 -5.82 19.34
N LYS A 32 -3.57 -6.07 20.61
CA LYS A 32 -3.27 -7.33 21.28
C LYS A 32 -4.35 -8.37 20.98
N PRO A 33 -3.98 -9.62 20.67
CA PRO A 33 -4.92 -10.75 20.66
C PRO A 33 -5.66 -10.89 22.00
N ILE A 34 -6.81 -11.56 21.96
CA ILE A 34 -7.66 -11.84 23.14
C ILE A 34 -6.87 -12.58 24.24
N SER A 35 -5.86 -13.36 23.87
CA SER A 35 -4.95 -14.07 24.79
C SER A 35 -3.96 -13.17 25.56
N GLY A 36 -4.00 -11.84 25.39
CA GLY A 36 -3.33 -10.87 26.26
C GLY A 36 -1.83 -10.61 26.00
N GLY A 37 -1.16 -11.43 25.20
CA GLY A 37 0.26 -11.30 24.86
C GLY A 37 0.53 -10.58 23.53
N PRO A 38 1.71 -9.95 23.31
CA PRO A 38 2.11 -9.47 21.99
C PRO A 38 2.12 -10.61 20.98
N GLU A 39 1.56 -10.38 19.80
CA GLU A 39 1.54 -11.38 18.74
C GLU A 39 2.96 -11.72 18.29
N LYS A 40 3.37 -12.99 18.47
CA LYS A 40 4.64 -13.50 17.95
C LYS A 40 4.56 -13.61 16.42
N ASN A 41 5.61 -13.22 15.72
CA ASN A 41 5.71 -13.32 14.25
C ASN A 41 4.63 -12.56 13.46
N GLN A 42 4.05 -11.51 14.04
CA GLN A 42 3.02 -10.68 13.38
C GLN A 42 3.42 -10.24 11.96
N GLY A 43 4.66 -9.78 11.77
CA GLY A 43 5.11 -9.31 10.45
C GLY A 43 5.04 -10.42 9.39
N MET A 44 5.44 -11.64 9.75
CA MET A 44 5.37 -12.79 8.85
C MET A 44 3.92 -13.20 8.59
N ARG A 45 3.08 -13.34 9.63
CA ARG A 45 1.65 -13.68 9.46
C ARG A 45 0.97 -12.68 8.53
N VAL A 46 1.09 -11.39 8.83
CA VAL A 46 0.46 -10.33 8.03
C VAL A 46 0.89 -10.44 6.58
N VAL A 47 2.18 -10.57 6.26
CA VAL A 47 2.59 -10.66 4.85
C VAL A 47 2.05 -11.92 4.18
N LEU A 48 2.03 -13.07 4.85
CA LEU A 48 1.45 -14.31 4.30
C LEU A 48 -0.06 -14.19 4.04
N ASP A 49 -0.80 -13.53 4.92
CA ASP A 49 -2.24 -13.29 4.74
C ASP A 49 -2.48 -12.29 3.60
N MET A 50 -1.67 -11.23 3.54
CA MET A 50 -1.82 -10.14 2.57
C MET A 50 -1.41 -10.56 1.15
N THR A 51 -0.61 -11.61 1.02
CA THR A 51 -0.14 -12.18 -0.25
C THR A 51 -0.92 -13.43 -0.69
N GLU A 52 -1.91 -13.85 0.10
CA GLU A 52 -2.82 -14.93 -0.28
C GLU A 52 -3.51 -14.62 -1.62
N GLY A 53 -3.51 -15.61 -2.52
CA GLY A 53 -4.05 -15.48 -3.88
C GLY A 53 -3.05 -14.94 -4.91
N LEU A 54 -1.95 -14.30 -4.50
CA LEU A 54 -0.91 -13.86 -5.43
C LEU A 54 -0.05 -15.05 -5.91
N ARG A 55 0.37 -15.03 -7.17
CA ARG A 55 1.26 -16.04 -7.77
C ARG A 55 2.24 -15.40 -8.73
N GLY A 56 3.53 -15.74 -8.63
CA GLY A 56 4.55 -15.21 -9.55
C GLY A 56 4.85 -13.72 -9.39
N HIS A 57 4.54 -13.14 -8.23
CA HIS A 57 4.80 -11.73 -7.94
C HIS A 57 6.04 -11.57 -7.05
N ASN A 58 6.62 -10.37 -7.06
CA ASN A 58 7.60 -9.92 -6.08
C ASN A 58 6.94 -9.00 -5.04
N VAL A 59 7.25 -9.19 -3.77
CA VAL A 59 6.74 -8.37 -2.66
C VAL A 59 7.85 -7.49 -2.12
N THR A 60 7.61 -6.18 -2.10
CA THR A 60 8.54 -5.22 -1.47
C THR A 60 8.08 -4.91 -0.05
N CYS A 61 8.92 -5.20 0.93
CA CYS A 61 8.61 -5.08 2.36
C CYS A 61 9.43 -3.98 3.04
N ASP A 62 8.83 -3.35 4.04
CA ASP A 62 9.55 -2.48 4.96
C ASP A 62 10.44 -3.28 5.95
N ASN A 63 11.19 -2.56 6.79
CA ASN A 63 12.08 -3.20 7.76
C ASN A 63 11.36 -3.92 8.91
N PHE A 64 10.09 -3.61 9.16
CA PHE A 64 9.33 -4.23 10.24
C PHE A 64 8.87 -5.62 9.83
N LEU A 65 8.55 -5.80 8.54
CA LEU A 65 8.03 -7.04 7.97
C LEU A 65 9.15 -7.98 7.49
N THR A 66 10.29 -7.44 7.06
CA THR A 66 11.34 -8.25 6.42
C THR A 66 12.08 -9.17 7.40
N SER A 67 12.18 -10.46 7.05
CA SER A 67 13.01 -11.47 7.73
C SER A 67 13.43 -12.57 6.76
N TYR A 68 14.49 -13.31 7.09
CA TYR A 68 14.93 -14.44 6.28
C TYR A 68 13.85 -15.53 6.16
N GLU A 69 13.24 -15.91 7.29
CA GLU A 69 12.19 -16.94 7.33
C GLU A 69 10.98 -16.58 6.46
N LEU A 70 10.53 -15.33 6.51
CA LEU A 70 9.44 -14.86 5.62
C LEU A 70 9.80 -15.04 4.15
N GLY A 71 11.03 -14.70 3.75
CA GLY A 71 11.50 -14.89 2.38
C GLY A 71 11.41 -16.35 1.92
N GLN A 72 11.80 -17.29 2.79
CA GLN A 72 11.72 -18.73 2.50
C GLN A 72 10.27 -19.21 2.36
N GLN A 73 9.37 -18.70 3.19
CA GLN A 73 7.95 -19.09 3.16
C GLN A 73 7.22 -18.54 1.92
N LEU A 74 7.60 -17.34 1.47
CA LEU A 74 7.10 -16.78 0.21
C LEU A 74 7.61 -17.56 -1.01
N LEU A 75 8.87 -18.03 -1.00
CA LEU A 75 9.41 -18.85 -2.08
C LEU A 75 8.65 -20.16 -2.26
N LYS A 76 8.20 -20.81 -1.17
CA LYS A 76 7.31 -21.99 -1.23
C LYS A 76 6.00 -21.70 -1.96
N ARG A 77 5.55 -20.44 -1.95
CA ARG A 77 4.35 -19.95 -2.65
C ARG A 77 4.66 -19.40 -4.06
N LYS A 78 5.89 -19.56 -4.55
CA LYS A 78 6.37 -18.96 -5.81
C LYS A 78 6.23 -17.42 -5.83
N ILE A 79 6.50 -16.80 -4.69
CA ILE A 79 6.55 -15.35 -4.49
C ILE A 79 7.96 -14.99 -4.05
N THR A 80 8.55 -13.97 -4.66
CA THR A 80 9.85 -13.43 -4.23
C THR A 80 9.65 -12.22 -3.31
N MET A 81 10.69 -11.85 -2.58
CA MET A 81 10.66 -10.71 -1.68
C MET A 81 11.91 -9.86 -1.85
N VAL A 82 11.76 -8.54 -1.69
CA VAL A 82 12.84 -7.58 -1.50
C VAL A 82 12.48 -6.70 -0.32
N GLY A 83 13.40 -6.46 0.61
CA GLY A 83 13.10 -5.57 1.73
C GLY A 83 14.32 -5.14 2.50
N THR A 84 14.18 -4.03 3.23
CA THR A 84 15.24 -3.57 4.14
C THR A 84 15.25 -4.44 5.39
N VAL A 85 16.42 -4.77 5.92
CA VAL A 85 16.55 -5.60 7.14
C VAL A 85 17.04 -4.74 8.29
N ARG A 86 16.46 -4.91 9.48
CA ARG A 86 16.96 -4.26 10.69
C ARG A 86 18.30 -4.88 11.10
N LYS A 87 19.26 -4.03 11.48
CA LYS A 87 20.63 -4.47 11.81
C LYS A 87 20.74 -5.37 13.04
N ASN A 88 19.74 -5.36 13.92
CA ASN A 88 19.69 -6.18 15.13
C ASN A 88 19.13 -7.59 14.88
N LYS A 89 18.91 -7.97 13.62
CA LYS A 89 18.44 -9.30 13.24
C LYS A 89 19.59 -10.33 13.40
N PRO A 90 19.39 -11.40 14.19
CA PRO A 90 20.45 -12.38 14.46
C PRO A 90 20.89 -13.15 13.21
N GLU A 91 20.05 -13.22 12.18
CA GLU A 91 20.36 -13.86 10.90
C GLU A 91 21.41 -13.11 10.05
N LEU A 92 21.78 -11.89 10.42
CA LEU A 92 22.72 -11.08 9.62
C LEU A 92 24.18 -11.40 9.98
N PRO A 93 25.03 -11.76 8.99
CA PRO A 93 26.46 -11.91 9.21
C PRO A 93 27.10 -10.60 9.73
N PRO A 94 27.91 -10.64 10.81
CA PRO A 94 28.59 -9.44 11.34
C PRO A 94 29.42 -8.69 10.30
N ALA A 95 29.99 -9.41 9.33
CA ALA A 95 30.75 -8.84 8.22
C ALA A 95 29.95 -7.87 7.33
N LEU A 96 28.63 -8.03 7.24
CA LEU A 96 27.73 -7.11 6.54
C LEU A 96 27.36 -5.89 7.39
N LEU A 97 27.49 -5.98 8.71
CA LEU A 97 27.17 -4.87 9.62
C LEU A 97 28.34 -3.91 9.79
N ALA A 98 29.57 -4.43 9.70
CA ALA A 98 30.81 -3.65 9.78
C ALA A 98 30.85 -2.51 8.74
N SER A 99 30.97 -1.28 9.23
CA SER A 99 31.03 -0.05 8.41
C SER A 99 32.23 0.84 8.71
N LYS A 100 32.97 0.59 9.80
CA LYS A 100 34.24 1.26 10.06
C LYS A 100 35.19 0.87 8.92
N GLU A 101 35.88 1.85 8.34
CA GLU A 101 36.85 1.68 7.22
C GLU A 101 36.27 1.34 5.84
N ARG A 102 34.95 1.25 5.68
CA ARG A 102 34.36 1.07 4.35
C ARG A 102 34.26 2.38 3.58
N GLU A 103 34.63 2.35 2.31
CA GLU A 103 34.43 3.47 1.38
C GLU A 103 32.95 3.76 1.16
N VAL A 104 32.62 5.04 0.98
CA VAL A 104 31.28 5.47 0.58
C VAL A 104 30.97 4.88 -0.81
N PHE A 105 29.72 4.46 -1.01
CA PHE A 105 29.24 3.73 -2.19
C PHE A 105 29.79 2.30 -2.36
N SER A 106 30.54 1.78 -1.38
CA SER A 106 30.92 0.36 -1.38
C SER A 106 29.75 -0.56 -1.02
N SER A 107 29.75 -1.76 -1.60
CA SER A 107 28.77 -2.82 -1.33
C SER A 107 29.45 -4.12 -0.91
N LYS A 108 28.80 -4.86 0.00
CA LYS A 108 29.16 -6.25 0.35
C LYS A 108 27.94 -7.13 0.15
N PHE A 109 28.14 -8.30 -0.43
CA PHE A 109 27.07 -9.27 -0.68
C PHE A 109 27.31 -10.54 0.11
N ALA A 110 26.23 -11.20 0.50
CA ALA A 110 26.25 -12.57 0.99
C ALA A 110 25.14 -13.36 0.32
N PHE A 111 25.42 -14.63 0.02
CA PHE A 111 24.54 -15.46 -0.78
C PHE A 111 24.21 -16.76 -0.06
N THR A 112 22.97 -17.19 -0.21
CA THR A 112 22.54 -18.58 -0.08
C THR A 112 21.98 -19.01 -1.44
N PRO A 113 21.68 -20.30 -1.66
CA PRO A 113 21.10 -20.76 -2.94
C PRO A 113 19.81 -20.03 -3.35
N THR A 114 19.10 -19.45 -2.38
CA THR A 114 17.77 -18.84 -2.57
C THR A 114 17.69 -17.37 -2.16
N THR A 115 18.75 -16.80 -1.59
CA THR A 115 18.66 -15.47 -0.95
C THR A 115 19.96 -14.71 -1.07
N THR A 116 19.85 -13.44 -1.43
CA THR A 116 20.96 -12.49 -1.50
C THR A 116 20.75 -11.41 -0.45
N LEU A 117 21.77 -11.18 0.36
CA LEU A 117 21.89 -10.02 1.23
C LEU A 117 22.85 -9.02 0.60
N VAL A 118 22.51 -7.74 0.67
CA VAL A 118 23.42 -6.65 0.30
C VAL A 118 23.52 -5.64 1.41
N SER A 119 24.75 -5.28 1.76
CA SER A 119 25.08 -4.17 2.63
C SER A 119 25.74 -3.07 1.80
N TYR A 120 25.09 -1.91 1.73
CA TYR A 120 25.52 -0.76 0.96
C TYR A 120 25.74 0.46 1.87
N LEU A 121 26.80 1.22 1.60
CA LEU A 121 27.19 2.39 2.39
C LEU A 121 26.93 3.70 1.63
N PRO A 122 25.68 4.23 1.60
CA PRO A 122 25.37 5.48 0.89
C PRO A 122 26.10 6.71 1.42
N LYS A 123 26.44 6.72 2.71
CA LYS A 123 27.15 7.83 3.39
C LYS A 123 28.03 7.26 4.49
N LYS A 124 29.07 8.01 4.90
CA LYS A 124 29.94 7.64 6.02
C LYS A 124 29.10 7.27 7.25
N ASN A 125 29.40 6.12 7.86
CA ASN A 125 28.70 5.56 9.02
C ASN A 125 27.19 5.27 8.84
N LYS A 126 26.66 5.30 7.61
CA LYS A 126 25.26 4.94 7.30
C LYS A 126 25.25 3.71 6.41
N ASN A 127 25.20 2.54 7.04
CA ASN A 127 25.03 1.26 6.37
C ASN A 127 23.54 0.91 6.21
N VAL A 128 23.14 0.48 5.02
CA VAL A 128 21.80 0.01 4.67
C VAL A 128 21.91 -1.45 4.23
N VAL A 129 21.07 -2.31 4.82
CA VAL A 129 21.06 -3.76 4.51
C VAL A 129 19.72 -4.13 3.89
N LEU A 130 19.76 -4.81 2.74
CA LEU A 130 18.57 -5.38 2.10
C LEU A 130 18.73 -6.89 1.97
N LEU A 131 17.59 -7.58 2.02
CA LEU A 131 17.43 -8.99 1.72
C LEU A 131 16.59 -9.11 0.45
N SER A 132 16.99 -9.99 -0.45
CA SER A 132 16.23 -10.35 -1.63
C SER A 132 16.22 -11.85 -1.87
N THR A 133 15.06 -12.39 -2.22
CA THR A 133 14.92 -13.73 -2.82
C THR A 133 14.66 -13.67 -4.34
N LEU A 134 14.59 -12.46 -4.89
CA LEU A 134 14.44 -12.20 -6.34
C LEU A 134 15.79 -12.20 -7.04
N HIS A 135 16.78 -11.53 -6.47
CA HIS A 135 18.09 -11.31 -7.08
C HIS A 135 19.07 -12.42 -6.71
N ARG A 136 19.85 -12.88 -7.68
CA ARG A 136 20.82 -13.99 -7.51
C ARG A 136 22.28 -13.59 -7.77
N ASP A 137 22.54 -12.34 -8.13
CA ASP A 137 23.86 -11.86 -8.47
C ASP A 137 24.27 -10.62 -7.65
N ALA A 138 25.52 -10.22 -7.82
CA ALA A 138 26.12 -9.02 -7.21
C ALA A 138 26.09 -7.82 -8.16
N SER A 139 25.01 -7.64 -8.93
CA SER A 139 24.93 -6.56 -9.92
C SER A 139 24.93 -5.17 -9.27
N ILE A 140 25.81 -4.30 -9.78
CA ILE A 140 26.00 -2.93 -9.33
C ILE A 140 25.86 -2.00 -10.54
N SER A 141 25.15 -0.89 -10.37
CA SER A 141 25.02 0.11 -11.44
C SER A 141 26.30 0.91 -11.66
N ASP A 142 26.54 1.32 -12.91
CA ASP A 142 27.65 2.19 -13.31
C ASP A 142 27.45 3.67 -12.94
N ARG A 143 26.42 3.97 -12.14
CA ARG A 143 26.16 5.32 -11.64
C ARG A 143 27.25 5.74 -10.66
N VAL A 144 27.41 7.04 -10.47
CA VAL A 144 28.36 7.63 -9.50
C VAL A 144 28.14 7.07 -8.09
N ASP A 145 26.88 6.82 -7.71
CA ASP A 145 26.53 6.27 -6.40
C ASP A 145 26.67 4.74 -6.31
N ARG A 146 27.05 4.05 -7.40
CA ARG A 146 27.32 2.60 -7.46
C ARG A 146 26.29 1.76 -6.70
N LYS A 147 25.01 2.11 -6.84
CA LYS A 147 23.94 1.40 -6.14
C LYS A 147 23.79 -0.02 -6.70
N PRO A 148 23.72 -1.04 -5.83
CA PRO A 148 23.30 -2.39 -6.21
C PRO A 148 21.93 -2.42 -6.88
N ALA A 149 21.73 -3.33 -7.84
CA ALA A 149 20.44 -3.50 -8.51
C ALA A 149 19.30 -3.74 -7.52
N ILE A 150 19.53 -4.55 -6.47
CA ILE A 150 18.58 -4.80 -5.37
C ILE A 150 18.07 -3.50 -4.75
N ILE A 151 18.93 -2.50 -4.57
CA ILE A 151 18.58 -1.21 -3.97
C ILE A 151 17.81 -0.34 -4.95
N LEU A 152 18.15 -0.41 -6.25
CA LEU A 152 17.40 0.30 -7.28
C LEU A 152 15.97 -0.24 -7.36
N ASP A 153 15.81 -1.56 -7.45
CA ASP A 153 14.52 -2.25 -7.48
C ASP A 153 13.68 -1.96 -6.23
N TYR A 154 14.30 -1.99 -5.05
CA TYR A 154 13.62 -1.61 -3.82
C TYR A 154 13.11 -0.17 -3.87
N ASN A 155 13.94 0.77 -4.33
CA ASN A 155 13.57 2.18 -4.38
C ASN A 155 12.46 2.47 -5.39
N CYS A 156 12.42 1.74 -6.51
CA CYS A 156 11.34 1.82 -7.49
C CYS A 156 9.99 1.32 -6.93
N ASN A 157 10.00 0.33 -6.04
CA ASN A 157 8.77 -0.35 -5.60
C ASN A 157 8.26 0.05 -4.20
N LYS A 158 9.14 0.53 -3.30
CA LYS A 158 8.79 0.82 -1.89
C LYS A 158 7.71 1.90 -1.70
N GLY A 159 7.44 2.70 -2.73
CA GLY A 159 6.56 3.87 -2.65
C GLY A 159 5.07 3.58 -2.83
N GLY A 160 4.67 2.35 -3.20
CA GLY A 160 3.27 2.05 -3.56
C GLY A 160 2.25 2.43 -2.48
N VAL A 161 2.50 2.04 -1.22
CA VAL A 161 1.60 2.31 -0.09
C VAL A 161 1.64 3.78 0.32
N ASP A 162 2.82 4.39 0.37
CA ASP A 162 2.95 5.82 0.71
C ASP A 162 2.26 6.70 -0.34
N ASN A 163 2.30 6.30 -1.62
CA ASN A 163 1.59 6.98 -2.69
C ASN A 163 0.08 6.80 -2.54
N LEU A 164 -0.41 5.59 -2.21
CA LEU A 164 -1.82 5.35 -1.88
C LEU A 164 -2.29 6.27 -0.74
N ASP A 165 -1.52 6.35 0.35
CA ASP A 165 -1.81 7.22 1.50
C ASP A 165 -1.88 8.70 1.10
N ASN A 166 -0.96 9.16 0.24
CA ASN A 166 -0.93 10.53 -0.26
C ASN A 166 -2.15 10.84 -1.13
N VAL A 167 -2.46 9.96 -2.10
CA VAL A 167 -3.60 10.19 -3.01
C VAL A 167 -4.91 10.16 -2.22
N ILE A 168 -5.16 9.19 -1.34
CA ILE A 168 -6.39 9.19 -0.54
C ILE A 168 -6.46 10.39 0.41
N GLY A 169 -5.32 10.89 0.92
CA GLY A 169 -5.27 12.09 1.74
C GLY A 169 -5.64 13.37 0.99
N THR A 170 -5.33 13.46 -0.30
CA THR A 170 -5.61 14.65 -1.13
C THR A 170 -7.11 14.83 -1.41
N TYR A 171 -7.83 13.74 -1.64
CA TYR A 171 -9.28 13.73 -1.86
C TYR A 171 -9.91 12.71 -0.91
N SER A 172 -10.25 13.18 0.30
CA SER A 172 -10.81 12.33 1.35
C SER A 172 -12.22 12.78 1.75
N CYS A 173 -13.09 11.80 1.95
CA CYS A 173 -14.42 11.97 2.51
C CYS A 173 -14.43 11.93 4.05
N ARG A 174 -13.26 11.85 4.70
CA ARG A 174 -13.16 11.81 6.17
C ARG A 174 -13.80 13.05 6.80
N ARG A 175 -14.49 12.82 7.91
CA ARG A 175 -15.11 13.84 8.76
C ARG A 175 -14.75 13.59 10.21
N MET A 176 -14.76 14.65 11.01
CA MET A 176 -14.61 14.55 12.46
C MET A 176 -15.73 13.68 13.02
N THR A 177 -15.38 12.69 13.84
CA THR A 177 -16.34 11.73 14.41
C THR A 177 -15.80 11.19 15.71
N ALA A 178 -16.69 10.98 16.69
CA ALA A 178 -16.39 10.27 17.92
C ALA A 178 -16.57 8.74 17.79
N ARG A 179 -17.06 8.26 16.63
CA ARG A 179 -17.34 6.84 16.38
C ARG A 179 -16.26 6.22 15.51
N TRP A 180 -15.38 5.42 16.11
CA TRP A 180 -14.27 4.76 15.41
C TRP A 180 -14.68 3.92 14.18
N PRO A 181 -15.86 3.25 14.12
CA PRO A 181 -16.24 2.50 12.92
C PRO A 181 -16.41 3.41 11.71
N LEU A 182 -16.85 4.67 11.90
CA LEU A 182 -16.95 5.64 10.82
C LEU A 182 -15.58 6.04 10.26
N VAL A 183 -14.53 6.00 11.07
CA VAL A 183 -13.15 6.27 10.59
C VAL A 183 -12.74 5.20 9.57
N ILE A 184 -13.05 3.94 9.85
CA ILE A 184 -12.80 2.83 8.93
C ILE A 184 -13.70 2.95 7.70
N PHE A 185 -14.99 3.25 7.88
CA PHE A 185 -15.93 3.41 6.78
C PHE A 185 -15.50 4.50 5.78
N HIS A 186 -15.09 5.68 6.26
CA HIS A 186 -14.56 6.72 5.38
C HIS A 186 -13.28 6.28 4.64
N ASN A 187 -12.41 5.52 5.31
CA ASN A 187 -11.22 4.96 4.67
C ASN A 187 -11.58 3.97 3.56
N ILE A 188 -12.58 3.10 3.78
CA ILE A 188 -13.10 2.17 2.76
C ILE A 188 -13.62 2.94 1.55
N ILE A 189 -14.38 4.03 1.74
CA ILE A 189 -14.86 4.86 0.63
C ILE A 189 -13.70 5.46 -0.15
N ASP A 190 -12.73 6.07 0.53
CA ASP A 190 -11.58 6.73 -0.11
C ASP A 190 -10.77 5.74 -0.96
N VAL A 191 -10.47 4.55 -0.40
CA VAL A 191 -9.70 3.51 -1.09
C VAL A 191 -10.51 2.89 -2.23
N SER A 192 -11.79 2.57 -2.02
CA SER A 192 -12.64 1.97 -3.06
C SER A 192 -12.80 2.90 -4.25
N SER A 193 -12.98 4.20 -4.00
CA SER A 193 -13.06 5.22 -5.05
C SER A 193 -11.75 5.34 -5.83
N TYR A 194 -10.61 5.19 -5.17
CA TYR A 194 -9.31 5.17 -5.84
C TYR A 194 -9.08 3.89 -6.66
N ASN A 195 -9.39 2.72 -6.11
CA ASN A 195 -9.31 1.46 -6.84
C ASN A 195 -10.20 1.47 -8.09
N ALA A 196 -11.43 1.99 -7.98
CA ALA A 196 -12.34 2.15 -9.12
C ALA A 196 -11.74 3.09 -10.18
N PHE A 197 -11.09 4.18 -9.77
CA PHE A 197 -10.38 5.08 -10.69
C PHE A 197 -9.21 4.39 -11.41
N VAL A 198 -8.42 3.57 -10.71
CA VAL A 198 -7.33 2.79 -11.31
C VAL A 198 -7.90 1.83 -12.36
N LEU A 199 -8.91 1.03 -12.02
CA LEU A 199 -9.56 0.11 -12.96
C LEU A 199 -10.14 0.84 -14.18
N TRP A 200 -10.81 1.97 -13.94
CA TRP A 200 -11.37 2.79 -15.02
C TRP A 200 -10.31 3.23 -16.02
N ARG A 201 -9.13 3.64 -15.53
CA ARG A 201 -8.01 4.06 -16.37
C ARG A 201 -7.38 2.94 -17.17
N GLU A 202 -7.29 1.74 -16.59
CA GLU A 202 -6.76 0.57 -17.29
C GLU A 202 -7.72 0.07 -18.37
N ILE A 203 -9.02 0.10 -18.11
CA ILE A 203 -10.06 -0.29 -19.08
C ILE A 203 -10.23 0.78 -20.17
N ASN A 204 -10.08 2.06 -19.83
CA ASN A 204 -10.32 3.19 -20.74
C ASN A 204 -9.06 4.06 -20.89
N PRO A 205 -7.99 3.58 -21.56
CA PRO A 205 -6.71 4.29 -21.66
C PRO A 205 -6.83 5.62 -22.40
N THR A 206 -7.76 5.73 -23.35
CA THR A 206 -8.05 6.95 -24.12
C THR A 206 -8.97 7.92 -23.40
N TRP A 207 -9.43 7.61 -22.17
CA TRP A 207 -10.29 8.50 -21.42
C TRP A 207 -9.54 9.76 -20.97
N MET A 208 -9.98 10.91 -21.48
CA MET A 208 -9.46 12.24 -21.20
C MET A 208 -7.93 12.36 -21.36
N PRO A 209 -7.35 12.09 -22.56
CA PRO A 209 -5.92 11.86 -22.73
C PRO A 209 -5.06 13.05 -22.31
N HIS A 210 -5.54 14.28 -22.52
CA HIS A 210 -4.81 15.52 -22.22
C HIS A 210 -5.14 16.15 -20.86
N LYS A 211 -5.96 15.50 -20.04
CA LYS A 211 -6.43 16.07 -18.77
C LYS A 211 -5.53 15.63 -17.62
N GLN A 212 -4.96 16.58 -16.89
CA GLN A 212 -4.10 16.27 -15.75
C GLN A 212 -4.90 15.92 -14.48
N ASN A 213 -6.07 16.52 -14.28
CA ASN A 213 -6.92 16.32 -13.10
C ASN A 213 -7.95 15.18 -13.25
N LYS A 214 -7.60 14.09 -13.95
CA LYS A 214 -8.52 12.97 -14.25
C LYS A 214 -9.24 12.43 -13.02
N ARG A 215 -8.53 12.27 -11.91
CA ARG A 215 -9.11 11.75 -10.66
C ARG A 215 -10.21 12.64 -10.08
N ARG A 216 -10.01 13.96 -10.10
CA ARG A 216 -11.04 14.90 -9.62
C ARG A 216 -12.33 14.75 -10.43
N VAL A 217 -12.18 14.67 -11.75
CA VAL A 217 -13.32 14.51 -12.67
C VAL A 217 -14.00 13.16 -12.48
N PHE A 218 -13.21 12.10 -12.30
CA PHE A 218 -13.74 10.77 -11.99
C PHE A 218 -14.57 10.79 -10.70
N LEU A 219 -14.07 11.40 -9.62
CA LEU A 219 -14.79 11.50 -8.36
C LEU A 219 -16.07 12.33 -8.47
N GLU A 220 -16.06 13.41 -9.26
CA GLU A 220 -17.26 14.21 -9.53
C GLU A 220 -18.32 13.39 -10.29
N GLN A 221 -17.91 12.66 -11.33
CA GLN A 221 -18.79 11.79 -12.10
C GLN A 221 -19.33 10.64 -11.26
N LEU A 222 -18.48 10.02 -10.45
CA LEU A 222 -18.86 8.97 -9.50
C LEU A 222 -19.90 9.48 -8.50
N GLY A 223 -19.65 10.65 -7.89
CA GLY A 223 -20.58 11.27 -6.94
C GLY A 223 -21.93 11.57 -7.57
N LYS A 224 -21.96 12.14 -8.78
CA LYS A 224 -23.20 12.38 -9.53
C LYS A 224 -23.94 11.07 -9.81
N ALA A 225 -23.24 10.06 -10.36
CA ALA A 225 -23.84 8.77 -10.70
C ALA A 225 -24.45 8.05 -9.49
N LEU A 226 -23.84 8.17 -8.30
CA LEU A 226 -24.37 7.57 -7.07
C LEU A 226 -25.62 8.27 -6.51
N VAL A 227 -25.75 9.59 -6.74
CA VAL A 227 -26.83 10.40 -6.15
C VAL A 227 -28.02 10.59 -7.12
N THR A 228 -27.80 10.57 -8.44
CA THR A 228 -28.85 10.76 -9.44
C THR A 228 -30.09 9.89 -9.22
N PRO A 229 -29.99 8.56 -9.00
CA PRO A 229 -31.18 7.72 -8.79
C PRO A 229 -31.98 8.10 -7.53
N LEU A 230 -31.31 8.62 -6.49
CA LEU A 230 -31.97 9.08 -5.26
C LEU A 230 -32.71 10.40 -5.49
N ILE A 231 -32.13 11.31 -6.27
CA ILE A 231 -32.77 12.58 -6.66
C ILE A 231 -34.02 12.28 -7.49
N GLU A 232 -33.89 11.43 -8.52
CA GLU A 232 -35.01 11.06 -9.39
C GLU A 232 -36.16 10.42 -8.59
N ARG A 233 -35.84 9.53 -7.65
CA ARG A 233 -36.84 8.92 -6.77
C ARG A 233 -37.56 9.95 -5.90
N SER A 234 -36.84 10.93 -5.36
CA SER A 234 -37.44 11.98 -4.51
C SER A 234 -38.38 12.93 -5.28
N LEU A 235 -38.10 13.15 -6.55
CA LEU A 235 -38.96 13.94 -7.45
C LEU A 235 -40.22 13.16 -7.85
N CYS A 236 -40.13 11.83 -7.98
CA CYS A 236 -41.29 11.01 -8.32
C CYS A 236 -42.30 10.90 -7.16
N SER A 237 -41.83 10.79 -5.91
CA SER A 237 -42.70 10.73 -4.72
C SER A 237 -43.36 12.06 -4.35
N SER A 238 -43.00 13.16 -4.99
CA SER A 238 -43.68 14.46 -4.86
C SER A 238 -44.77 14.69 -5.92
N CYS A 239 -44.94 13.77 -6.87
CA CYS A 239 -46.02 13.81 -7.87
C CYS A 239 -47.31 13.07 -7.47
N GLU A 240 -47.32 12.28 -6.39
CA GLU A 240 -48.50 11.47 -6.00
C GLU A 240 -49.49 12.17 -5.06
N SER A 241 -49.36 13.48 -4.80
CA SER A 241 -50.24 14.16 -3.83
C SER A 241 -50.72 15.54 -4.29
N TYR A 242 -51.68 15.57 -5.22
CA TYR A 242 -52.74 16.56 -5.21
C TYR A 242 -54.05 15.92 -5.75
N PRO A 243 -55.06 15.64 -4.90
CA PRO A 243 -56.39 15.37 -5.40
C PRO A 243 -56.97 16.65 -6.01
N SER A 244 -57.15 16.66 -7.33
CA SER A 244 -57.88 17.71 -8.04
C SER A 244 -59.38 17.53 -7.81
N PHE A 245 -60.02 18.52 -7.17
CA PHE A 245 -61.48 18.58 -7.04
C PHE A 245 -62.11 19.04 -8.35
N GLN A 246 -63.11 18.30 -8.82
CA GLN A 246 -63.99 18.69 -9.92
C GLN A 246 -65.32 19.16 -9.33
N VAL A 247 -65.74 20.39 -9.64
CA VAL A 247 -67.05 20.93 -9.27
C VAL A 247 -67.92 20.94 -10.52
N SER A 248 -69.07 20.26 -10.47
CA SER A 248 -70.12 20.34 -11.50
C SER A 248 -71.44 20.70 -10.85
N SER A 249 -72.14 21.69 -11.41
CA SER A 249 -73.53 21.99 -11.05
C SER A 249 -74.44 20.88 -11.59
N SER A 250 -75.20 20.23 -10.71
CA SER A 250 -76.36 19.41 -11.09
C SER A 250 -77.61 20.29 -10.99
N THR A 251 -78.44 20.25 -12.04
CA THR A 251 -79.80 20.82 -12.07
C THR A 251 -80.71 20.17 -11.05
#